data_AF-W6RR72-F1
#
_entry.id   AF-W6RR72-F1
#
_cell.length_a   1.000
_cell.length_b   1.000
_cell.length_c   1.000
_cell.angle_alpha   90.00
_cell.angle_beta   90.00
_cell.angle_gamma   90.00
#
_symmetry.space_group_name_H-M   'P 1'
#
loop_
_entity.id
_entity.type
_entity.pdbx_description
1 polymer ?
#
loop_
_entity_poly.entity_id
_entity_poly.type
_entity_poly.pdbx_seq_one_letter_code
_entity_poly.pdbx_strand_id
1 'polypeptide(L)' 'MLHLHFEYLERTHEGYLLTDEHSQMLEAIRDRNVDLADELAHAHTRHFHDNFINIMRENDTTDVTLGPLRAAQ' A
#
# COMPACT_ATOMS: atom_id res chain seq x y z
N MET A 1 11.10 -2.16 5.34
CA MET A 1 9.72 -1.64 5.32
C MET A 1 8.71 -2.61 5.95
N LEU A 2 9.14 -3.54 6.82
CA LEU A 2 8.22 -4.44 7.53
C LEU A 2 7.39 -3.67 8.57
N HIS A 3 8.01 -2.73 9.29
CA HIS A 3 7.38 -2.03 10.40
C HIS A 3 6.17 -1.17 9.99
N LEU A 4 6.28 -0.40 8.90
CA LEU A 4 5.20 0.47 8.43
C LEU A 4 3.98 -0.31 7.90
N HIS A 5 4.22 -1.48 7.29
CA HIS A 5 3.16 -2.34 6.79
C HIS A 5 2.40 -3.02 7.94
N PHE A 6 3.13 -3.51 8.95
CA PHE A 6 2.53 -4.11 10.15
C PHE A 6 1.76 -3.09 10.99
N GLU A 7 2.29 -1.88 11.16
CA GLU A 7 1.65 -0.83 11.96
C GLU A 7 0.36 -0.32 11.30
N TYR A 8 0.31 -0.26 9.96
CA TYR A 8 -0.92 0.02 9.21
C TYR A 8 -1.95 -1.12 9.35
N LEU A 9 -1.52 -2.38 9.18
CA LEU A 9 -2.38 -3.56 9.33
C LEU A 9 -2.98 -3.69 10.73
N GLU A 10 -2.19 -3.45 11.79
CA GLU A 10 -2.67 -3.46 13.17
C GLU A 10 -3.68 -2.34 13.45
N ARG A 11 -3.48 -1.13 12.90
CA ARG A 11 -4.37 0.01 13.15
C ARG A 11 -5.67 -0.02 12.37
N THR A 12 -5.64 -0.40 11.10
CA THR A 12 -6.81 -0.24 10.22
C THR A 12 -7.69 -1.49 10.14
N HIS A 13 -7.16 -2.68 10.44
CA HIS A 13 -7.87 -3.98 10.27
C HIS A 13 -8.47 -4.22 8.87
N GLU A 14 -8.23 -3.32 7.91
CA GLU A 14 -8.74 -3.34 6.53
C GLU A 14 -7.60 -3.51 5.51
N GLY A 15 -6.41 -3.88 5.96
CA GLY A 15 -5.29 -4.09 5.03
C GLY A 15 -5.45 -5.42 4.30
N TYR A 16 -5.66 -5.32 2.99
CA TYR A 16 -5.53 -6.45 2.08
C TYR A 16 -4.15 -7.08 2.28
N LEU A 17 -4.11 -8.26 2.91
CA LEU A 17 -2.86 -8.99 3.05
C LEU A 17 -2.40 -9.38 1.64
N LEU A 18 -1.27 -8.83 1.22
CA LEU A 18 -0.58 -9.13 -0.04
C LEU A 18 -0.09 -10.60 -0.13
N THR A 19 -0.59 -11.48 0.73
CA THR A 19 -0.17 -12.88 0.86
C THR A 19 -0.50 -13.70 -0.40
N ASP A 20 -1.59 -13.36 -1.08
CA ASP A 20 -2.01 -14.10 -2.28
C ASP A 20 -1.12 -13.74 -3.48
N GLU A 21 -0.73 -12.47 -3.62
CA GLU A 21 0.16 -11.99 -4.69
C GLU A 21 1.55 -12.63 -4.60
N HIS A 22 2.05 -12.81 -3.37
CA HIS A 22 3.33 -13.49 -3.14
C HIS A 22 3.28 -14.95 -3.57
N SER A 23 2.19 -15.65 -3.28
CA SER A 23 2.00 -17.02 -3.73
C SER A 23 1.98 -17.12 -5.25
N GLN A 24 1.26 -16.20 -5.92
CA GLN A 24 1.18 -16.14 -7.38
C GLN A 24 2.52 -15.84 -8.04
N MET A 25 3.33 -14.95 -7.47
CA MET A 25 4.69 -14.69 -7.97
C MET A 25 5.58 -15.93 -7.85
N LEU A 26 5.51 -16.65 -6.72
CA LEU A 26 6.28 -17.87 -6.51
C LEU A 26 5.88 -18.98 -7.49
N GLU A 27 4.59 -19.11 -7.79
CA GLU A 27 4.10 -20.04 -8.80
C GLU A 27 4.58 -19.67 -10.21
N ALA A 28 4.47 -18.40 -10.60
CA ALA A 28 4.97 -17.94 -11.90
C ALA A 28 6.47 -18.20 -12.09
N ILE A 29 7.28 -17.98 -11.04
CA ILE A 29 8.72 -18.29 -11.06
C ILE A 29 8.97 -19.79 -11.15
N ARG A 30 8.22 -20.62 -10.39
CA ARG A 30 8.33 -22.09 -10.44
C ARG A 30 8.06 -22.62 -11.85
N ASP A 31 7.06 -22.05 -12.51
CA ASP A 31 6.65 -22.41 -13.87
C ASP A 31 7.54 -21.77 -14.95
N ARG A 32 8.54 -20.96 -14.55
CA ARG A 32 9.41 -20.18 -15.43
C ARG A 32 8.64 -19.25 -16.37
N ASN A 33 7.46 -18.81 -15.96
CA ASN A 33 6.67 -17.84 -16.68
C ASN A 33 7.20 -16.43 -16.35
N VAL A 34 8.21 -16.01 -17.12
CA VAL A 34 8.93 -14.74 -16.90
C VAL A 34 8.01 -13.54 -17.07
N ASP A 35 7.15 -13.55 -18.08
CA ASP A 35 6.25 -12.42 -18.38
C ASP A 35 5.27 -12.18 -17.23
N LEU A 36 4.66 -13.25 -16.71
CA LEU A 36 3.75 -13.17 -15.58
C LEU A 36 4.49 -12.76 -14.29
N ALA A 37 5.69 -13.30 -14.05
CA ALA A 37 6.47 -12.93 -12.88
C ALA A 37 6.85 -11.43 -12.89
N ASP A 38 7.21 -10.88 -14.04
CA ASP A 38 7.54 -9.47 -14.20
C ASP A 38 6.30 -8.57 -14.01
N GLU A 39 5.16 -8.96 -14.60
CA GLU A 39 3.88 -8.24 -14.43
C GLU A 39 3.48 -8.17 -12.95
N LEU A 40 3.52 -9.31 -12.26
CA LEU A 40 3.17 -9.40 -10.83
C LEU A 40 4.14 -8.57 -9.96
N ALA A 41 5.45 -8.63 -10.23
CA ALA A 41 6.44 -7.85 -9.48
C ALA A 41 6.25 -6.33 -9.67
N HIS A 42 5.90 -5.92 -10.89
CA HIS A 42 5.64 -4.53 -11.21
C HIS A 42 4.35 -4.03 -10.53
N ALA A 43 3.27 -4.82 -10.57
CA ALA A 43 2.03 -4.51 -9.86
C ALA A 43 2.25 -4.41 -8.35
N HIS A 44 2.98 -5.36 -7.77
CA HIS A 44 3.29 -5.40 -6.34
C HIS A 44 4.05 -4.15 -5.87
N THR A 45 5.00 -3.67 -6.67
CA THR A 45 5.76 -2.44 -6.35
C THR A 45 4.87 -1.20 -6.38
N ARG A 46 3.94 -1.09 -7.34
CA ARG A 46 3.00 0.03 -7.42
C ARG A 46 2.03 0.06 -6.25
N HIS A 47 1.48 -1.09 -5.88
CA HIS A 47 0.57 -1.20 -4.74
C HIS A 47 1.28 -0.79 -3.43
N PHE A 48 2.54 -1.22 -3.24
CA PHE A 48 3.34 -0.79 -2.09
C PHE A 48 3.57 0.73 -2.07
N HIS A 49 3.93 1.32 -3.22
CA HIS A 49 4.11 2.77 -3.34
C HIS A 49 2.83 3.51 -2.94
N ASP A 50 1.68 3.12 -3.47
CA ASP A 50 0.42 3.83 -3.24
C ASP A 50 -0.01 3.72 -1.77
N ASN A 51 0.13 2.53 -1.17
CA ASN A 51 -0.11 2.34 0.26
C ASN A 51 0.83 3.20 1.10
N PHE A 52 2.12 3.27 0.75
CA PHE A 52 3.09 4.10 1.44
C PHE A 52 2.73 5.60 1.37
N ILE A 53 2.35 6.11 0.19
CA ILE A 53 1.93 7.51 0.05
C ILE A 53 0.64 7.79 0.81
N ASN A 54 -0.33 6.88 0.81
CA ASN A 54 -1.57 7.04 1.57
C ASN A 54 -1.30 7.13 3.08
N ILE A 55 -0.45 6.25 3.62
CA ILE A 55 -0.02 6.30 5.03
C ILE A 55 0.66 7.63 5.36
N MET A 56 1.54 8.13 4.49
CA MET A 56 2.19 9.42 4.69
C MET A 56 1.17 10.59 4.70
N ARG A 57 0.19 10.58 3.81
CA ARG A 57 -0.89 11.61 3.77
C ARG A 57 -1.77 11.59 5.02
N GLU A 58 -2.09 10.41 5.54
CA GLU A 58 -2.82 10.30 6.81
C GLU A 58 -2.01 10.94 7.94
N ASN A 59 -0.71 10.66 8.05
CA ASN A 59 0.15 11.24 9.08
C ASN A 59 0.34 12.76 8.93
N ASP A 60 0.42 13.30 7.70
CA ASP A 60 0.57 14.74 7.46
C ASP A 60 -0.67 15.58 7.80
N THR A 61 -1.85 14.94 7.89
CA THR A 61 -3.14 15.63 8.14
C THR A 61 -3.73 15.35 9.52
N THR A 62 -3.12 14.44 10.29
CA THR A 62 -3.63 14.03 11.60
C THR A 62 -3.64 15.16 12.64
N ASP A 63 -2.84 16.23 12.45
CA ASP A 63 -2.75 17.36 13.39
C ASP A 63 -2.96 18.74 12.74
N VAL A 64 -3.40 18.78 11.47
CA VAL A 64 -3.69 20.05 10.79
C VAL A 64 -5.12 20.47 11.11
N THR A 65 -5.26 21.35 12.10
CA THR A 65 -6.52 22.09 12.29
C THR A 65 -6.69 23.05 11.12
N LEU A 66 -7.47 22.65 10.10
CA LEU A 66 -7.95 23.58 9.09
C LEU A 66 -8.86 24.58 9.81
N GLY A 67 -8.32 25.77 10.09
CA GLY A 67 -9.04 26.84 10.77
C GLY A 67 -10.41 27.11 10.13
N PRO A 68 -11.35 27.73 10.87
CA PRO A 68 -12.74 27.78 10.46
C PRO A 68 -12.89 28.36 9.06
N LEU A 69 -13.63 27.64 8.21
CA LEU A 69 -14.08 28.10 6.89
C LEU A 69 -14.78 29.45 7.08
N ARG A 70 -14.06 30.55 6.84
CA ARG A 70 -14.71 31.84 6.64
C ARG A 70 -15.36 31.76 5.27
N ALA A 71 -16.68 31.57 5.28
CA ALA A 71 -17.49 31.80 4.10
C ALA A 71 -17.18 33.22 3.60
N ALA A 72 -16.59 33.32 2.41
CA ALA A 72 -16.37 34.59 1.74
C ALA A 72 -17.74 35.21 1.44
N GLN A 73 -17.95 36.43 1.92
CA GLN A 73 -19.13 37.25 1.70
C GLN A 73 -18.87 38.21 0.54
#